data_AF-A0A920FBC9-F1
#
_entry.id   AF-A0A920FBC9-F1
#
_cell.length_a   1.000
_cell.length_b   1.000
_cell.length_c   1.000
_cell.angle_alpha   90.00
_cell.angle_beta   90.00
_cell.angle_gamma   90.00
#
_symmetry.space_group_name_H-M   'P 1'
#
loop_
_entity.id
_entity.type
_entity.pdbx_description
1 polymer ?
#
loop_
_entity_poly.entity_id
_entity_poly.type
_entity_poly.pdbx_seq_one_letter_code
_entity_poly.pdbx_strand_id
1 'polypeptide(L)'
;MAGGFLANVVYSDPVKADARVEKELCATQVSFDELISTSDIVTIHTPLTKGSRGLIDAKVLRAMKQSAIIINTARGGAIVRKILLLHYRRS
;
A
#
# COMPACT_ATOMS: atom_id res chain seq x y z
N MET A 1 -16.99 -0.23 -12.61
CA MET A 1 -16.68 0.31 -11.27
C MET A 1 -16.80 -0.84 -10.31
N ALA A 2 -15.74 -1.17 -9.57
CA ALA A 2 -15.82 -2.24 -8.61
C ALA A 2 -15.95 -1.72 -7.19
N GLY A 3 -16.79 -2.38 -6.42
CA GLY A 3 -16.68 -2.41 -4.97
C GLY A 3 -17.25 -1.21 -4.22
N GLY A 4 -18.52 -0.83 -4.44
CA GLY A 4 -19.39 -0.10 -3.49
C GLY A 4 -18.98 1.31 -3.03
N PHE A 5 -17.72 1.69 -3.19
CA PHE A 5 -17.12 2.95 -2.82
C PHE A 5 -16.57 3.55 -4.11
N LEU A 6 -16.84 4.83 -4.36
CA LEU A 6 -16.39 5.56 -5.56
C LEU A 6 -14.87 5.81 -5.51
N ALA A 7 -14.08 4.74 -5.48
CA ALA A 7 -12.62 4.77 -5.32
C ALA A 7 -11.91 4.27 -6.58
N ASN A 8 -10.80 4.92 -6.91
CA ASN A 8 -9.86 4.42 -7.91
C ASN A 8 -8.98 3.37 -7.24
N VAL A 9 -8.98 2.13 -7.77
CA VAL A 9 -8.21 1.03 -7.21
C VAL A 9 -6.92 0.86 -7.98
N VAL A 10 -5.79 0.96 -7.29
CA VAL A 10 -4.47 0.68 -7.84
C VAL A 10 -3.76 -0.36 -6.98
N TYR A 11 -2.87 -1.14 -7.59
CA TYR A 11 -2.09 -2.14 -6.88
C TYR A 11 -0.65 -2.21 -7.40
N SER A 12 0.25 -2.71 -6.55
CA SER A 12 1.63 -2.99 -6.93
C SER A 12 2.02 -4.36 -6.38
N ASP A 13 2.36 -5.27 -7.29
CA ASP A 13 2.76 -6.64 -6.98
C ASP A 13 3.79 -7.11 -8.03
N PRO A 14 4.81 -7.91 -7.66
CA PRO A 14 5.72 -8.52 -8.63
C PRO A 14 5.02 -9.35 -9.71
N VAL A 15 3.85 -9.92 -9.39
CA VAL A 15 3.03 -10.71 -10.33
C VAL A 15 1.79 -9.91 -10.69
N LYS A 16 1.60 -9.69 -12.00
CA LYS A 16 0.40 -9.04 -12.50
C LYS A 16 -0.83 -9.92 -12.24
N ALA A 17 -1.93 -9.30 -11.80
CA ALA A 17 -3.20 -9.98 -11.63
C ALA A 17 -3.79 -10.45 -12.97
N ASP A 18 -4.68 -11.44 -12.91
CA ASP A 18 -5.42 -11.87 -14.09
C ASP A 18 -6.25 -10.70 -14.66
N ALA A 19 -6.28 -10.55 -15.98
CA ALA A 19 -6.98 -9.45 -16.65
C ALA A 19 -8.49 -9.42 -16.34
N ARG A 20 -9.10 -10.57 -16.03
CA ARG A 20 -10.49 -10.65 -15.57
C ARG A 20 -10.65 -10.00 -14.20
N VAL A 21 -9.72 -10.26 -13.28
CA VAL A 21 -9.71 -9.66 -11.94
C VAL A 21 -9.49 -8.14 -12.03
N GLU A 22 -8.54 -7.68 -12.86
CA GLU A 22 -8.33 -6.23 -13.07
C GLU A 22 -9.60 -5.55 -13.59
N LYS A 23 -10.30 -6.19 -14.54
CA LYS A 23 -11.55 -5.65 -15.11
C LYS A 23 -12.70 -5.65 -14.11
N GLU A 24 -12.89 -6.76 -13.40
CA GLU A 24 -13.94 -6.91 -12.38
C GLU A 24 -13.74 -5.92 -11.22
N LEU A 25 -12.48 -5.73 -10.81
CA LEU A 25 -12.10 -4.83 -9.72
C LEU A 25 -11.81 -3.39 -10.15
N CYS A 26 -11.86 -3.10 -11.45
CA CYS A 26 -11.42 -1.81 -12.01
C CYS A 26 -10.05 -1.38 -11.44
N ALA A 27 -9.16 -2.36 -11.29
CA ALA A 27 -7.87 -2.22 -10.63
C ALA A 27 -6.77 -2.04 -11.66
N THR A 28 -5.89 -1.08 -11.44
CA THR A 28 -4.75 -0.80 -12.33
C THR A 28 -3.44 -1.11 -11.63
N GLN A 29 -2.58 -1.90 -12.27
CA GLN A 29 -1.23 -2.11 -11.78
C GLN A 29 -0.38 -0.86 -12.00
N VAL A 30 0.29 -0.39 -10.95
CA VAL A 30 1.19 0.76 -10.97
C VAL A 30 2.51 0.43 -10.28
N SER A 31 3.50 1.30 -10.44
CA SER A 31 4.76 1.17 -9.68
C SER A 31 4.52 1.39 -8.18
N PHE A 32 5.39 0.83 -7.34
CA PHE A 32 5.29 1.02 -5.89
C PHE A 32 5.39 2.49 -5.49
N ASP A 33 6.31 3.23 -6.11
CA ASP A 33 6.51 4.66 -5.84
C ASP A 33 5.27 5.49 -6.22
N GLU A 34 4.62 5.16 -7.32
CA GLU A 34 3.36 5.78 -7.74
C GLU A 34 2.22 5.45 -6.77
N LEU A 35 2.09 4.18 -6.37
CA LEU A 35 1.10 3.77 -5.38
C LEU A 35 1.24 4.56 -4.08
N ILE A 36 2.47 4.66 -3.56
CA ILE A 36 2.75 5.34 -2.29
C ILE A 36 2.46 6.84 -2.38
N SER A 37 2.85 7.51 -3.48
CA SER A 37 2.72 8.97 -3.61
C SER A 37 1.31 9.46 -3.97
N THR A 38 0.48 8.60 -4.57
CA THR A 38 -0.85 8.98 -5.07
C THR A 38 -2.01 8.49 -4.20
N SER A 39 -1.81 7.46 -3.38
CA SER A 39 -2.91 6.83 -2.62
C SER A 39 -3.32 7.63 -1.38
N ASP A 40 -4.62 7.80 -1.19
CA ASP A 40 -5.19 8.33 0.06
C ASP A 40 -5.33 7.25 1.15
N ILE A 41 -5.49 5.99 0.73
CA ILE A 41 -5.56 4.82 1.60
C ILE A 41 -4.64 3.75 1.02
N VAL A 42 -3.66 3.30 1.80
CA VAL A 42 -2.73 2.22 1.43
C VAL A 42 -3.01 1.02 2.33
N THR A 43 -3.31 -0.12 1.72
CA THR A 43 -3.48 -1.39 2.45
C THR A 43 -2.35 -2.35 2.09
N ILE A 44 -1.80 -3.03 3.09
CA ILE A 44 -0.68 -3.97 2.89
C ILE A 44 -1.15 -5.37 3.21
N HIS A 45 -1.06 -6.22 2.19
CA HIS A 45 -1.45 -7.63 2.20
C HIS A 45 -0.29 -8.57 1.85
N THR A 46 0.94 -8.04 1.73
CA THR A 46 2.10 -8.83 1.30
C THR A 46 2.58 -9.78 2.40
N PRO A 47 2.89 -11.05 2.09
CA PRO A 47 3.55 -11.96 3.03
C PRO A 47 4.91 -11.39 3.47
N LEU A 48 5.34 -11.70 4.70
CA LEU A 48 6.70 -11.36 5.13
C LEU A 48 7.71 -12.25 4.38
N THR A 49 8.48 -11.64 3.50
CA THR A 49 9.61 -12.24 2.78
C THR A 49 10.86 -11.38 3.02
N LYS A 50 12.03 -11.81 2.53
CA LYS A 50 13.23 -10.95 2.54
C LYS A 50 13.00 -9.65 1.76
N GLY A 51 12.21 -9.69 0.68
CA GLY A 51 11.93 -8.52 -0.16
C GLY A 51 10.89 -7.57 0.41
N SER A 52 9.96 -8.04 1.25
CA SER A 52 8.94 -7.19 1.89
C SER A 52 9.32 -6.74 3.30
N ARG A 53 10.43 -7.23 3.87
CA ARG A 53 10.91 -6.82 5.19
C ARG A 53 11.39 -5.38 5.16
N GLY A 54 10.73 -4.51 5.92
CA GLY A 54 11.04 -3.09 5.94
C GLY A 54 10.62 -2.34 4.67
N LEU A 55 9.73 -2.93 3.87
CA LEU A 55 9.15 -2.29 2.69
C LEU A 55 8.55 -0.92 3.02
N ILE A 56 7.94 -0.79 4.20
CA ILE A 56 7.47 0.49 4.72
C ILE A 56 8.50 1.05 5.70
N ASP A 57 9.32 1.96 5.18
CA ASP A 57 10.33 2.70 5.92
C ASP A 57 9.97 4.20 6.04
N ALA A 58 10.91 5.01 6.54
CA ALA A 58 10.68 6.42 6.79
C ALA A 58 10.69 7.23 5.49
N LYS A 59 11.34 6.73 4.43
CA LYS A 59 11.28 7.34 3.10
C LYS A 59 9.89 7.12 2.50
N VAL A 60 9.36 5.90 2.59
CA VAL A 60 8.01 5.55 2.14
C VAL A 60 6.95 6.38 2.86
N LEU A 61 7.00 6.43 4.20
CA LEU A 61 6.03 7.25 4.95
C LEU A 61 6.10 8.75 4.64
N ARG A 62 7.27 9.27 4.23
CA ARG A 62 7.42 10.67 3.81
C ARG A 62 6.95 10.91 2.37
N ALA A 63 6.93 9.88 1.55
CA ALA A 63 6.45 9.96 0.17
C ALA A 63 4.92 9.87 0.10
N MET A 64 4.25 9.37 1.14
CA MET A 64 2.80 9.36 1.25
C MET A 64 2.23 10.77 1.38
N LYS A 65 0.98 10.97 0.94
CA LYS A 65 0.23 12.19 1.26
C LYS A 65 0.13 12.34 2.78
N GLN A 66 0.21 13.58 3.27
CA GLN A 66 0.11 13.87 4.71
C GLN A 66 -1.22 13.38 5.32
N SER A 67 -2.30 13.36 4.53
CA SER A 67 -3.62 12.87 4.92
C SER A 67 -3.83 11.37 4.71
N ALA A 68 -2.83 10.65 4.16
CA ALA A 68 -3.00 9.25 3.78
C ALA A 68 -3.05 8.33 4.99
N ILE A 69 -3.89 7.30 4.90
CA ILE A 69 -4.05 6.27 5.91
C ILE A 69 -3.34 5.00 5.45
N ILE A 70 -2.47 4.42 6.29
CA ILE A 70 -1.84 3.13 6.05
C ILE A 70 -2.45 2.05 6.94
N ILE A 71 -2.91 0.96 6.34
CA ILE A 71 -3.50 -0.20 7.02
C ILE A 71 -2.60 -1.40 6.77
N ASN A 72 -2.00 -1.93 7.83
CA ASN A 72 -1.18 -3.13 7.75
C ASN A 72 -1.95 -4.35 8.22
N THR A 73 -2.33 -5.22 7.28
CA THR A 73 -2.93 -6.51 7.61
C THR A 73 -1.96 -7.67 7.46
N ALA A 74 -0.70 -7.40 7.06
CA ALA A 74 0.34 -8.41 6.98
C ALA A 74 0.73 -8.91 8.39
N ARG A 75 0.92 -10.22 8.52
CA ARG A 75 1.37 -10.88 9.75
C ARG A 75 2.85 -10.53 10.04
N GLY A 76 3.09 -9.41 10.75
CA GLY A 76 4.36 -9.02 11.37
C GLY A 76 5.56 -8.77 10.43
N GLY A 77 6.24 -7.62 10.54
CA GLY A 77 7.56 -7.38 9.93
C GLY A 77 7.61 -6.70 8.54
N ALA A 78 6.48 -6.60 7.83
CA ALA A 78 6.39 -5.80 6.59
C ALA A 78 6.54 -4.29 6.86
N ILE A 79 6.14 -3.86 8.07
CA ILE A 79 6.36 -2.50 8.58
C ILE A 79 7.40 -2.54 9.69
N VAL A 80 8.37 -1.61 9.64
CA VAL A 80 9.30 -1.37 10.76
C VAL A 80 8.54 -0.76 11.94
N ARG A 81 8.37 -1.52 13.02
CA ARG A 81 7.58 -1.12 14.20
C ARG A 81 7.91 0.27 14.78
N LYS A 82 9.19 0.67 14.71
CA LYS A 82 9.68 1.98 15.18
C LYS A 82 9.14 3.16 14.36
N ILE A 83 8.81 2.92 13.11
CA ILE A 83 8.40 3.96 12.15
C ILE A 83 6.91 4.29 12.29
N LEU A 84 6.07 3.30 12.64
CA LEU A 84 4.65 3.51 12.94
C LEU A 84 4.44 4.50 14.10
N LEU A 85 5.27 4.40 15.16
CA LEU A 85 5.24 5.29 16.32
C LEU A 85 5.66 6.73 16.00
N LEU A 86 6.58 6.93 15.05
CA LEU A 86 7.05 8.25 14.67
C LEU A 86 6.03 9.01 13.81
N HIS A 87 5.29 8.30 12.96
CA HIS A 87 4.22 8.89 12.16
C HIS A 87 3.03 9.31 13.03
N TYR A 88 2.61 8.46 13.98
CA TYR A 88 1.51 8.79 14.89
C TYR A 88 1.78 10.03 15.77
N ARG A 89 3.05 10.33 16.06
CA ARG A 89 3.45 11.53 16.83
C ARG A 89 3.48 12.83 16.01
N ARG A 90 3.25 12.75 14.70
CA ARG A 90 3.24 13.91 13.79
C ARG A 90 1.86 14.23 13.22
N SER A 91 0.84 13.49 13.65
CA SER A 91 -0.57 13.70 13.32
C SER A 91 -1.28 14.44 14.45
#